data_AF-A0A4Y4E227-F1
#
_entry.id   AF-A0A4Y4E227-F1
#
_cell.length_a   1.000
_cell.length_b   1.000
_cell.length_c   1.000
_cell.angle_alpha   90.00
_cell.angle_beta   90.00
_cell.angle_gamma   90.00
#
_symmetry.space_group_name_H-M   'P 1'
#
loop_
_entity.id
_entity.type
_entity.pdbx_description
1 polymer ?
#
loop_
_entity_poly.entity_id
_entity_poly.type
_entity_poly.pdbx_seq_one_letter_code
_entity_poly.pdbx_strand_id
1 'polypeptide(L)'
;MTAAAPPGWYPDPWGVRAERWFDGRAWTPHVRDRPAGSGGRPRMHPGAIVAIVLGVVLALAVVAAVVGFFVLMVQGVVCGEAPHYCD
;
A
#
# COMPACT_ATOMS: atom_id res chain seq x y z
N MET A 1 -39.42 -3.35 -11.19
CA MET A 1 -38.96 -3.69 -12.56
C MET A 1 -37.48 -4.01 -12.45
N THR A 2 -37.09 -5.28 -12.59
CA THR A 2 -35.68 -5.66 -12.56
C THR A 2 -35.09 -5.28 -13.91
N ALA A 3 -34.23 -4.27 -13.96
CA ALA A 3 -33.57 -3.89 -15.19
C ALA A 3 -32.69 -5.05 -15.65
N ALA A 4 -32.94 -5.58 -16.86
CA ALA A 4 -32.05 -6.56 -17.46
C ALA A 4 -30.68 -5.92 -17.72
N ALA A 5 -29.60 -6.65 -17.46
CA ALA A 5 -28.27 -6.15 -17.72
C ALA A 5 -28.14 -5.83 -19.22
N PRO A 6 -27.55 -4.68 -19.60
CA PRO A 6 -27.38 -4.34 -21.01
C PRO A 6 -26.42 -5.33 -21.69
N PRO A 7 -26.53 -5.54 -23.01
CA PRO A 7 -25.58 -6.36 -23.75
C PRO A 7 -24.16 -5.82 -23.60
N GLY A 8 -23.19 -6.72 -23.35
CA GLY A 8 -21.82 -6.34 -23.03
C GLY A 8 -20.93 -7.49 -22.58
N TRP A 9 -19.68 -7.17 -22.28
CA TRP A 9 -18.72 -8.10 -21.68
C TRP A 9 -18.81 -8.07 -20.16
N TYR A 10 -19.01 -9.22 -19.55
CA TYR A 10 -19.12 -9.40 -18.11
C TYR A 10 -18.21 -10.54 -17.62
N PRO A 11 -17.90 -10.63 -16.32
CA PRO A 11 -17.14 -11.75 -15.76
C PRO A 11 -17.78 -13.10 -16.12
N ASP A 12 -16.99 -14.07 -16.56
CA ASP A 12 -17.49 -15.39 -16.95
C ASP A 12 -18.02 -16.18 -15.73
N PRO A 13 -19.33 -16.48 -15.64
CA PRO A 13 -19.89 -17.24 -14.51
C PRO A 13 -19.34 -18.66 -14.41
N TRP A 14 -18.88 -19.22 -15.53
CA TRP A 14 -18.31 -20.56 -15.60
C TRP A 14 -16.79 -20.58 -15.42
N GLY A 15 -16.14 -19.41 -15.37
CA GLY A 15 -14.69 -19.29 -15.16
C GLY A 15 -13.82 -19.91 -16.26
N VAL A 16 -14.35 -20.10 -17.47
CA VAL A 16 -13.59 -20.65 -18.62
C VAL A 16 -12.60 -19.61 -19.15
N ARG A 17 -13.01 -18.34 -19.20
CA ARG A 17 -12.12 -17.19 -19.46
C ARG A 17 -12.42 -16.03 -18.53
N ALA A 18 -11.70 -14.92 -18.68
CA ALA A 18 -11.89 -13.73 -17.84
C ALA A 18 -13.27 -13.09 -18.03
N GLU A 19 -13.75 -12.98 -19.27
CA GLU A 19 -14.99 -12.29 -19.62
C GLU A 19 -15.79 -13.06 -20.69
N ARG A 20 -17.11 -12.98 -20.61
CA ARG A 20 -18.08 -13.56 -21.54
C ARG A 20 -19.08 -12.52 -22.01
N TRP A 21 -19.50 -12.63 -23.27
CA TRP A 21 -20.50 -11.73 -23.84
C TRP A 21 -21.91 -12.13 -23.41
N PHE A 22 -22.63 -11.18 -22.82
CA PHE A 22 -24.07 -11.23 -22.54
C PHE A 22 -24.80 -10.43 -23.61
N ASP A 23 -25.84 -11.00 -24.22
CA ASP A 23 -26.59 -10.34 -25.30
C ASP A 23 -27.81 -9.51 -24.81
N GLY A 24 -27.98 -9.40 -23.49
CA GLY A 24 -29.13 -8.74 -22.86
C GLY A 24 -30.26 -9.71 -22.46
N ARG A 25 -30.21 -10.96 -22.92
CA ARG A 25 -31.18 -12.02 -22.58
C ARG A 25 -30.49 -13.28 -22.05
N ALA A 26 -29.37 -13.67 -22.68
CA ALA A 26 -28.62 -14.88 -22.39
C ALA A 26 -27.10 -14.68 -22.53
N TRP A 27 -26.36 -15.58 -21.90
CA TRP A 27 -24.92 -15.69 -22.08
C TRP A 27 -24.59 -16.41 -23.39
N THR A 28 -23.68 -15.84 -24.17
CA THR A 28 -23.26 -16.40 -25.45
C THR A 28 -21.96 -17.21 -25.30
N PRO A 29 -21.56 -18.02 -26.30
CA PRO A 29 -20.28 -18.73 -26.26
C PRO A 29 -19.06 -17.84 -26.48
N HIS A 30 -19.25 -16.54 -26.81
CA HIS A 30 -18.15 -15.61 -27.00
C HIS A 30 -17.47 -15.28 -25.67
N VAL A 31 -16.22 -15.69 -25.56
CA VAL A 31 -15.38 -15.50 -24.38
C VAL A 31 -14.09 -14.81 -24.76
N ARG A 32 -13.59 -13.91 -23.90
CA ARG A 32 -12.32 -13.20 -24.10
C ARG A 32 -11.49 -13.21 -22.83
N ASP A 33 -10.19 -13.11 -23.01
CA ASP A 33 -9.32 -12.72 -21.90
C ASP A 33 -9.47 -11.22 -21.68
N ARG A 34 -9.28 -10.83 -20.42
CA ARG A 34 -9.26 -9.42 -20.07
C ARG A 34 -8.06 -8.77 -20.79
N PRO A 35 -8.24 -7.65 -21.50
CA PRO A 35 -7.13 -6.95 -22.13
C PRO A 35 -6.05 -6.68 -21.09
N ALA A 36 -4.80 -6.99 -21.43
CA ALA A 36 -3.65 -6.94 -20.53
C ALA A 36 -3.41 -5.57 -19.83
N GLY A 37 -4.15 -4.52 -20.20
CA GLY A 37 -4.08 -3.19 -19.61
C GLY A 37 -5.06 -2.88 -18.47
N SER A 38 -6.05 -3.73 -18.17
CA SER A 38 -7.10 -3.40 -17.17
C SER A 38 -6.86 -3.96 -15.76
N GLY A 39 -5.68 -4.51 -15.51
CA GLY A 39 -5.31 -5.09 -14.22
C GLY A 39 -3.80 -5.10 -14.03
N GLY A 40 -3.15 -3.97 -14.23
CA GLY A 40 -1.75 -3.80 -13.84
C GLY A 40 -1.66 -3.90 -12.32
N ARG A 41 -1.39 -5.10 -11.78
CA ARG A 41 -0.77 -5.21 -10.46
C ARG A 41 0.45 -4.29 -10.52
N PRO A 42 0.61 -3.28 -9.64
CA PRO A 42 1.79 -2.46 -9.66
C PRO A 42 2.98 -3.41 -9.59
N ARG A 43 3.79 -3.43 -10.66
CA ARG A 43 5.04 -4.19 -10.67
C ARG A 43 5.89 -3.54 -9.59
N MET A 44 5.87 -4.09 -8.38
CA MET A 44 6.75 -3.65 -7.31
C MET A 44 8.16 -3.96 -7.79
N HIS A 45 8.83 -2.94 -8.31
CA HIS A 45 10.24 -3.04 -8.65
C HIS A 45 11.01 -3.33 -7.35
N PRO A 46 11.99 -4.25 -7.36
CA PRO A 46 12.77 -4.59 -6.17
C PRO A 46 13.45 -3.37 -5.51
N GLY A 47 13.69 -2.30 -6.27
CA GLY A 47 14.19 -1.02 -5.72
C GLY A 47 13.24 -0.32 -4.75
N ALA A 48 11.93 -0.59 -4.79
CA ALA A 48 10.97 -0.01 -3.86
C ALA A 48 11.18 -0.53 -2.43
N ILE A 49 11.53 -1.81 -2.26
CA ILE A 49 11.83 -2.39 -0.94
C ILE A 49 13.07 -1.74 -0.35
N VAL A 50 14.13 -1.58 -1.16
CA VAL A 50 15.38 -0.94 -0.72
C VAL A 50 15.14 0.51 -0.30
N ALA A 51 14.36 1.26 -1.06
CA ALA A 51 14.00 2.64 -0.74
C ALA A 51 13.20 2.76 0.57
N ILE A 52 12.24 1.85 0.79
CA ILE A 52 11.43 1.81 2.03
C ILE A 52 12.33 1.50 3.23
N VAL A 53 13.17 0.47 3.15
CA VAL A 53 14.06 0.07 4.24
C VAL A 53 15.03 1.21 4.58
N LEU A 54 15.67 1.80 3.57
CA LEU A 54 16.57 2.93 3.76
C LEU A 54 15.85 4.11 4.42
N GLY A 55 14.64 4.44 3.97
CA GLY A 55 13.83 5.52 4.53
C GLY A 55 13.45 5.28 5.99
N VAL A 56 13.04 4.06 6.34
CA VAL A 56 12.70 3.70 7.73
C VAL A 56 13.92 3.78 8.65
N VAL A 57 15.08 3.27 8.21
CA VAL A 57 16.33 3.34 8.99
C VAL A 57 16.74 4.78 9.25
N LEU A 58 16.67 5.64 8.22
CA LEU A 58 16.96 7.08 8.35
C LEU A 58 15.98 7.77 9.30
N ALA A 59 14.68 7.48 9.20
CA ALA A 59 13.67 8.04 10.08
C ALA A 59 13.90 7.65 11.55
N LEU A 60 14.19 6.36 11.82
CA LEU A 60 14.47 5.88 13.16
C LEU A 60 15.74 6.50 13.74
N ALA A 61 16.79 6.66 12.93
CA ALA A 61 18.02 7.32 13.36
C ALA A 61 17.78 8.79 13.74
N VAL A 62 16.98 9.51 12.94
CA VAL A 62 16.59 10.91 13.24
C VAL A 62 15.77 10.97 14.53
N VAL A 63 14.79 10.09 14.71
CA VAL A 63 13.99 10.04 15.95
C VAL A 63 14.87 9.76 17.17
N ALA A 64 15.77 8.77 17.07
CA ALA A 64 16.70 8.45 18.15
C ALA A 64 17.62 9.64 18.49
N ALA A 65 18.13 10.35 17.48
CA ALA A 65 18.96 11.53 17.67
C ALA A 65 18.18 12.67 18.36
N VAL A 66 16.93 12.94 17.94
CA VAL A 66 16.08 13.96 18.55
C VAL A 66 15.73 13.61 20.00
N VAL A 67 15.34 12.36 20.26
CA VAL A 67 15.03 11.89 21.62
C VAL A 67 16.27 11.94 22.49
N GLY A 68 17.42 11.44 22.02
CA GLY A 68 18.67 11.49 22.74
C GLY A 68 19.10 12.93 23.06
N PHE A 69 19.00 13.83 22.08
CA PHE A 69 19.27 15.25 22.28
C PHE A 69 18.36 15.88 23.34
N PHE A 70 17.06 15.58 23.29
CA PHE A 70 16.09 16.10 24.26
C PHE A 70 16.35 15.55 25.67
N VAL A 71 16.68 14.27 25.81
CA VAL A 71 17.06 13.66 27.09
C VAL A 71 18.32 14.34 27.63
N LEU A 72 19.37 14.49 26.83
CA LEU A 72 20.61 15.16 27.25
C LEU A 72 20.36 16.62 27.65
N MET A 73 19.52 17.34 26.91
CA MET A 73 19.16 18.72 27.23
C MET A 73 18.40 18.82 28.56
N VAL A 74 17.42 17.94 28.80
CA VAL A 74 16.66 17.89 30.07
C VAL A 74 17.58 17.52 31.24
N GLN A 75 18.44 16.50 31.08
CA GLN A 75 19.41 16.14 32.12
C GLN A 75 20.39 17.30 32.38
N GLY A 76 20.87 17.99 31.35
CA GLY A 76 21.75 19.15 31.49
C GLY A 76 21.08 20.33 32.22
N VAL A 77 19.80 20.59 31.98
CA VAL A 77 19.02 21.63 32.69
C VAL A 77 18.78 21.24 34.15
N VAL A 78 18.45 19.97 34.43
CA VAL A 78 18.20 19.47 35.79
C VAL A 78 19.50 19.44 36.61
N CYS A 79 20.62 19.01 36.03
CA CYS A 79 21.93 19.03 36.69
C CYS A 79 22.51 20.43 36.84
N GLY A 80 22.14 21.38 35.97
CA GLY A 80 22.57 22.77 36.05
C GLY A 80 21.98 23.53 37.25
N GLU A 81 20.77 23.17 37.70
CA GLU A 81 20.05 23.87 38.77
C GLU A 81 20.30 23.28 40.17
N ALA A 82 20.76 22.03 40.28
CA ALA A 82 21.01 21.37 41.57
C ALA A 82 22.24 20.42 41.52
N PRO A 83 23.47 20.94 41.70
CA PRO A 83 24.70 20.12 41.69
C PRO A 83 24.82 19.13 42.86
N HIS A 84 23.84 19.09 43.78
CA HIS A 84 23.88 18.28 45.00
C HIS A 84 23.28 16.87 44.84
N TYR A 85 22.80 16.48 43.65
CA TYR A 85 22.12 15.19 43.42
C TYR A 85 22.83 14.27 42.42
N CYS A 86 24.03 14.63 41.95
CA CYS A 86 24.80 13.82 41.01
C CYS A 86 26.02 13.19 41.69
N ASP A 87 25.79 12.05 42.36
CA ASP A 87 26.78 11.01 42.68
C ASP A 87 26.20 9.65 42.30
#